data_AF-A0A972KSJ7-F1
#
_entry.id   AF-A0A972KSJ7-F1
#
_cell.length_a   1.000
_cell.length_b   1.000
_cell.length_c   1.000
_cell.angle_alpha   90.00
_cell.angle_beta   90.00
_cell.angle_gamma   90.00
#
_symmetry.space_group_name_H-M   'P 1'
#
loop_
_entity.id
_entity.type
_entity.pdbx_description
1 polymer ?
#
loop_
_entity_poly.entity_id
_entity_poly.type
_entity_poly.pdbx_seq_one_letter_code
_entity_poly.pdbx_strand_id
1 'polypeptide(L)'
;DIYTLLKKLKSEGRNLSMATPEELEDLKTGGPLTMNVVKIGRSTFIINWVPVIVLLVVGLFTIVFFFTPIGLFLTRGKLSTAVGNLLITLGISRELGESLLHQEKWYKKEGSIREGFKRYMHEEFIKKYKNNITAIAFMGTAFLIAMIGLRGIKFFVAHQPDWIMYAIVVEVTVLLLLGFTTWYESEETGPDLEGFPGVNRGKELSLAEVQAKLDQLKQELEEASRLEREAMH
;
A
#
# COMPACT_ATOMS: atom_id res chain seq x y z
N ASP A 1 -3.46 -31.95 -21.46
CA ASP A 1 -2.65 -31.44 -20.33
C ASP A 1 -1.69 -30.40 -20.89
N ILE A 2 -1.56 -29.25 -20.22
CA ILE A 2 -0.70 -28.14 -20.64
C ILE A 2 0.75 -28.60 -20.81
N TYR A 3 1.22 -29.54 -19.98
CA TYR A 3 2.58 -30.07 -20.10
C TYR A 3 2.78 -30.87 -21.39
N THR A 4 1.76 -31.59 -21.85
CA THR A 4 1.79 -32.29 -23.13
C THR A 4 1.81 -31.31 -24.30
N LEU A 5 1.03 -30.23 -24.21
CA LEU A 5 1.02 -29.18 -25.24
C LEU A 5 2.35 -28.41 -25.26
N LEU A 6 2.91 -28.07 -24.09
CA LEU A 6 4.25 -27.49 -23.94
C LEU A 6 5.31 -28.34 -24.62
N LYS A 7 5.27 -29.66 -24.38
CA LYS A 7 6.23 -30.60 -24.96
C LYS A 7 6.09 -30.68 -26.47
N LYS A 8 4.85 -30.68 -26.99
CA LYS A 8 4.54 -30.67 -28.43
C LYS A 8 5.00 -29.37 -29.11
N LEU A 9 4.67 -28.21 -28.54
CA LEU A 9 5.08 -26.90 -29.06
C LEU A 9 6.60 -26.75 -29.02
N LYS A 10 7.25 -27.17 -27.93
CA LYS A 10 8.71 -27.16 -27.82
C LYS A 10 9.37 -28.06 -28.86
N SER A 11 8.80 -29.22 -29.18
CA SER A 11 9.29 -30.07 -30.28
C SER A 11 9.08 -29.46 -31.66
N GLU A 12 8.10 -28.58 -31.82
CA GLU A 12 7.85 -27.81 -33.05
C GLU A 12 8.62 -26.48 -33.11
N GLY A 13 9.47 -26.18 -32.12
CA GLY A 13 10.16 -24.89 -32.02
C GLY A 13 9.24 -23.69 -31.73
N ARG A 14 7.99 -23.94 -31.36
CA ARG A 14 6.96 -22.95 -31.05
C ARG A 14 6.91 -22.68 -29.54
N ASN A 15 6.62 -21.44 -29.17
CA ASN A 15 6.34 -21.05 -27.77
C ASN A 15 4.83 -21.11 -27.48
N LEU A 16 4.45 -21.14 -26.20
CA LEU A 16 3.02 -21.09 -25.79
C LEU A 16 2.27 -19.89 -26.36
N SER A 17 2.97 -18.77 -26.57
CA SER A 17 2.41 -17.56 -27.18
C SER A 17 2.00 -17.74 -28.64
N MET A 18 2.44 -18.82 -29.28
CA MET A 18 2.14 -19.17 -30.67
C MET A 18 1.14 -20.34 -30.79
N ALA A 19 0.55 -20.79 -29.68
CA ALA A 19 -0.47 -21.85 -29.68
C ALA A 19 -1.77 -21.36 -30.35
N THR A 20 -2.41 -22.20 -31.17
CA THR A 20 -3.68 -21.82 -31.79
C THR A 20 -4.83 -21.90 -30.77
N PRO A 21 -5.94 -21.15 -30.99
CA PRO A 21 -7.10 -21.21 -30.11
C PRO A 21 -7.68 -22.62 -29.94
N GLU A 22 -7.66 -23.44 -30.99
CA GLU A 22 -8.11 -24.84 -30.99
C GLU A 22 -7.20 -25.73 -30.14
N GLU A 23 -5.88 -25.54 -30.20
CA GLU A 23 -4.90 -26.23 -29.36
C GLU A 23 -5.07 -25.90 -27.86
N LEU A 24 -5.64 -24.73 -27.56
CA LEU A 24 -5.91 -24.26 -26.20
C LEU A 24 -7.29 -24.68 -25.67
N GLU A 25 -8.26 -24.98 -26.53
CA GLU A 25 -9.60 -25.43 -26.12
C GLU A 25 -9.62 -26.86 -25.57
N ASP A 26 -8.73 -27.72 -26.05
CA ASP A 26 -8.61 -29.12 -25.61
C ASP A 26 -7.86 -29.28 -24.27
N LEU A 27 -7.39 -28.17 -23.68
CA LEU A 27 -6.68 -28.18 -22.41
C LEU A 27 -7.66 -28.24 -21.23
N LYS A 28 -7.72 -29.39 -20.56
CA LYS A 28 -8.32 -29.50 -19.22
C LYS A 28 -7.61 -28.55 -18.24
N THR A 29 -8.40 -27.79 -17.47
CA THR A 29 -7.93 -27.02 -16.32
C THR A 29 -7.27 -27.97 -15.31
N GLY A 30 -6.01 -27.70 -14.98
CA GLY A 30 -5.32 -28.39 -13.91
C GLY A 30 -5.70 -27.80 -12.55
N GLY A 31 -5.10 -28.35 -11.48
CA GLY A 31 -5.33 -27.90 -10.11
C GLY A 31 -4.85 -26.46 -9.83
N PRO A 32 -5.05 -25.96 -8.59
CA PRO A 32 -4.70 -24.58 -8.20
C PRO A 32 -3.19 -24.26 -8.23
N LEU A 33 -2.33 -25.28 -8.35
CA LEU A 33 -0.87 -25.13 -8.41
C LEU A 33 -0.28 -25.33 -9.82
N THR A 34 -1.13 -25.40 -10.84
CA THR A 34 -0.70 -25.55 -12.23
C THR A 34 -1.07 -24.34 -13.07
N MET A 35 -0.43 -24.20 -14.22
CA MET A 35 -0.88 -23.29 -15.27
C MET A 35 -2.30 -23.72 -15.66
N ASN A 36 -3.21 -22.76 -15.77
CA ASN A 36 -4.61 -23.02 -16.09
C ASN A 36 -5.06 -22.16 -17.25
N VAL A 37 -5.87 -22.76 -18.12
CA VAL A 37 -6.56 -22.03 -19.19
C VAL A 37 -7.91 -21.57 -18.66
N VAL A 38 -8.12 -20.26 -18.60
CA VAL A 38 -9.38 -19.65 -18.18
C VAL A 38 -10.02 -19.01 -19.40
N LYS A 39 -11.26 -19.40 -19.70
CA LYS A 39 -12.05 -18.81 -20.79
C LYS A 39 -12.99 -17.76 -20.20
N ILE A 40 -12.87 -16.51 -20.67
CA ILE A 40 -13.79 -15.42 -20.32
C ILE A 40 -14.41 -14.91 -21.62
N GLY A 41 -15.66 -15.28 -21.87
CA GLY A 41 -16.35 -14.99 -23.13
C GLY A 41 -15.70 -15.72 -24.32
N ARG A 42 -15.26 -14.97 -25.33
CA ARG A 42 -14.56 -15.48 -26.53
C ARG A 42 -13.03 -15.52 -26.38
N SER A 43 -12.50 -15.06 -25.25
CA SER A 43 -11.06 -14.93 -25.03
C SER A 43 -10.55 -16.06 -24.15
N THR A 44 -9.44 -16.66 -24.56
CA THR A 44 -8.74 -17.71 -23.84
C THR A 44 -7.50 -17.13 -23.18
N PHE A 45 -7.38 -17.27 -21.87
CA PHE A 45 -6.28 -16.75 -21.07
C PHE A 45 -5.49 -17.90 -20.45
N ILE A 46 -4.17 -17.83 -20.53
CA ILE A 46 -3.29 -18.77 -19.84
C ILE A 46 -2.78 -18.04 -18.61
N ILE A 47 -3.09 -18.56 -17.42
CA ILE A 47 -2.73 -17.96 -16.15
C ILE A 47 -1.87 -18.93 -15.36
N ASN A 48 -0.71 -18.46 -14.89
CA ASN A 48 0.06 -19.17 -13.89
C ASN A 48 -0.38 -18.76 -12.48
N TRP A 49 -1.10 -19.63 -11.79
CA TRP A 49 -1.63 -19.34 -10.45
C TRP A 49 -0.57 -19.32 -9.35
N VAL A 50 0.55 -20.03 -9.52
CA VAL A 50 1.62 -20.09 -8.51
C VAL A 50 2.16 -18.71 -8.14
N PRO A 51 2.66 -17.88 -9.07
CA PRO A 51 3.16 -16.54 -8.73
C PRO A 51 2.05 -15.62 -8.20
N VAL A 52 0.81 -15.75 -8.68
CA VAL A 52 -0.34 -14.99 -8.15
C VAL A 52 -0.60 -15.33 -6.68
N ILE A 53 -0.64 -16.63 -6.35
CA ILE A 53 -0.83 -17.11 -4.99
C ILE A 53 0.35 -16.69 -4.10
N VAL A 54 1.58 -16.82 -4.58
CA VAL A 54 2.77 -16.38 -3.83
C VAL A 54 2.68 -14.89 -3.53
N LEU A 55 2.35 -14.05 -4.52
CA LEU A 55 2.19 -12.60 -4.32
C LEU A 55 1.06 -12.29 -3.34
N LEU A 56 -0.08 -12.98 -3.44
CA LEU A 56 -1.20 -12.82 -2.50
C LEU A 56 -0.81 -13.22 -1.08
N VAL A 57 -0.11 -14.35 -0.89
CA VAL A 57 0.33 -14.82 0.43
C VAL A 57 1.35 -13.86 1.02
N VAL A 58 2.33 -13.40 0.23
CA VAL A 58 3.34 -12.43 0.68
C VAL A 58 2.68 -11.09 1.03
N GLY A 59 1.76 -10.61 0.20
CA GLY A 59 1.01 -9.37 0.45
C GLY A 59 0.15 -9.47 1.72
N LEU A 60 -0.61 -10.55 1.86
CA LEU A 60 -1.43 -10.82 3.05
C LEU A 60 -0.55 -10.95 4.30
N PHE A 61 0.55 -11.71 4.21
CA PHE A 61 1.52 -11.85 5.30
C PHE A 61 2.07 -10.49 5.70
N THR A 62 2.43 -9.64 4.74
CA THR A 62 2.92 -8.27 5.01
C THR A 62 1.87 -7.46 5.77
N ILE A 63 0.62 -7.45 5.31
CA ILE A 63 -0.48 -6.73 5.97
C ILE A 63 -0.70 -7.26 7.39
N VAL A 64 -0.82 -8.58 7.56
CA VAL A 64 -1.06 -9.20 8.87
C VAL A 64 0.12 -8.96 9.81
N PHE A 65 1.35 -9.04 9.30
CA PHE A 65 2.57 -8.84 10.09
C PHE A 65 2.68 -7.39 10.58
N PHE A 66 2.41 -6.39 9.73
CA PHE A 66 2.57 -4.99 10.13
C PHE A 66 1.34 -4.42 10.86
N PHE A 67 0.13 -4.83 10.49
CA PHE A 67 -1.11 -4.18 10.95
C PHE A 67 -1.94 -5.02 11.92
N THR A 68 -1.45 -6.20 12.33
CA THR A 68 -2.12 -7.01 13.36
C THR A 68 -1.22 -7.16 14.58
N PRO A 69 -1.78 -7.19 15.81
CA PRO A 69 -1.02 -7.50 17.03
C PRO A 69 -0.29 -8.86 16.99
N ILE A 70 -0.53 -9.71 15.99
CA ILE A 70 0.22 -10.94 15.72
C ILE A 70 1.69 -10.66 15.39
N GLY A 71 1.99 -9.63 14.58
CA GLY A 71 3.38 -9.27 14.30
C GLY A 71 4.11 -8.80 15.54
N LEU A 72 3.42 -8.00 16.37
CA LEU A 72 3.93 -7.60 17.67
C LEU A 72 4.02 -8.76 18.67
N PHE A 73 3.16 -9.78 18.57
CA PHE A 73 3.25 -11.00 19.36
C PHE A 73 4.45 -11.87 18.95
N LEU A 74 4.77 -11.94 17.66
CA LEU A 74 5.98 -12.59 17.13
C LEU A 74 7.26 -11.87 17.60
N THR A 75 7.22 -10.53 17.74
CA THR A 75 8.34 -9.74 18.28
C THR A 75 8.34 -9.60 19.81
N ARG A 76 7.22 -9.83 20.52
CA ARG A 76 7.13 -9.85 22.00
C ARG A 76 7.65 -11.15 22.62
N GLY A 77 7.71 -12.24 21.85
CA GLY A 77 8.13 -13.54 22.34
C GLY A 77 9.66 -13.76 22.31
N LYS A 78 10.09 -14.93 22.81
CA LYS A 78 11.49 -15.42 22.82
C LYS A 78 12.25 -15.31 21.48
N LEU A 79 11.55 -15.05 20.38
CA LEU A 79 12.09 -14.86 19.04
C LEU A 79 12.89 -13.56 18.88
N SER A 80 12.46 -12.43 19.46
CA SER A 80 13.26 -11.19 19.39
C SER A 80 14.51 -11.29 20.26
N THR A 81 14.42 -11.94 21.42
CA THR A 81 15.58 -12.28 22.26
C THR A 81 16.50 -13.31 21.59
N ALA A 82 15.94 -14.30 20.89
CA ALA A 82 16.71 -15.30 20.16
C ALA A 82 17.39 -14.70 18.92
N VAL A 83 16.69 -13.88 18.13
CA VAL A 83 17.24 -13.17 16.97
C VAL A 83 18.26 -12.13 17.41
N GLY A 84 18.00 -11.39 18.49
CA GLY A 84 18.96 -10.47 19.11
C GLY A 84 20.22 -11.18 19.59
N ASN A 85 20.08 -12.29 20.33
CA ASN A 85 21.23 -13.12 20.73
C ASN A 85 21.95 -13.73 19.52
N LEU A 86 21.23 -14.17 18.49
CA LEU A 86 21.81 -14.75 17.28
C LEU A 86 22.60 -13.69 16.49
N LEU A 87 22.05 -12.48 16.33
CA LEU A 87 22.71 -11.35 15.67
C LEU A 87 23.97 -10.88 16.41
N ILE A 88 23.93 -10.85 17.74
CA ILE A 88 25.10 -10.53 18.58
C ILE A 88 26.15 -11.64 18.47
N THR A 89 25.72 -12.90 18.52
CA THR A 89 26.62 -14.07 18.44
C THR A 89 27.27 -14.21 17.06
N LEU A 90 26.54 -13.87 15.99
CA LEU A 90 27.05 -13.89 14.63
C LEU A 90 27.81 -12.62 14.23
N GLY A 91 27.81 -11.58 15.07
CA GLY A 91 28.57 -10.33 14.82
C GLY A 91 28.07 -9.48 13.65
N ILE A 92 26.91 -9.79 13.08
CA ILE A 92 26.39 -9.18 11.85
C ILE A 92 25.91 -7.75 12.09
N SER A 93 25.34 -7.45 13.27
CA SER A 93 25.01 -6.08 13.68
C SER A 93 24.75 -5.99 15.19
N ARG A 94 25.76 -5.55 15.96
CA ARG A 94 25.61 -5.30 17.41
C ARG A 94 24.55 -4.23 17.72
N GLU A 95 24.49 -3.20 16.89
CA GLU A 95 23.61 -2.04 17.07
C GLU A 95 22.12 -2.39 16.94
N LEU A 96 21.79 -3.24 15.97
CA LEU A 96 20.42 -3.77 15.75
C LEU A 96 20.01 -4.75 16.86
N GLY A 97 20.95 -5.54 17.39
CA GLY A 97 20.72 -6.46 18.51
C GLY A 97 20.45 -5.76 19.84
N GLU A 98 21.20 -4.70 20.17
CA GLU A 98 21.00 -3.91 21.40
C GLU A 98 19.67 -3.12 21.36
N SER A 99 19.28 -2.59 20.20
CA SER A 99 18.01 -1.87 20.03
C SER A 99 16.78 -2.77 20.25
N LEU A 100 16.87 -4.04 19.84
CA LEU A 100 15.84 -5.05 20.08
C LEU A 100 15.75 -5.48 21.57
N LEU A 101 16.87 -5.53 22.28
CA LEU A 101 16.91 -5.85 23.71
C LEU A 101 16.37 -4.71 24.59
N HIS A 102 16.55 -3.45 24.19
CA HIS A 102 16.07 -2.30 24.96
C HIS A 102 14.54 -2.10 24.86
N GLN A 103 13.93 -2.49 23.73
CA GLN A 103 12.48 -2.46 23.56
C GLN A 103 11.74 -3.34 24.59
N GLU A 104 12.33 -4.44 25.05
CA GLU A 104 11.70 -5.39 25.98
C GLU A 104 11.32 -4.77 27.34
N LYS A 105 12.03 -3.72 27.78
CA LYS A 105 11.76 -3.03 29.05
C LYS A 105 10.52 -2.12 28.97
N TRP A 106 10.23 -1.53 27.81
CA TRP A 106 9.03 -0.70 27.61
C TRP A 106 7.75 -1.54 27.54
N TYR A 107 7.80 -2.73 26.93
CA TYR A 107 6.63 -3.58 26.72
C TYR A 107 6.14 -4.37 27.94
N LYS A 108 6.94 -4.51 29.01
CA LYS A 108 6.54 -5.25 30.22
C LYS A 108 5.59 -4.48 31.15
N LYS A 109 5.41 -3.17 30.93
CA LYS A 109 4.62 -2.30 31.83
C LYS A 109 3.13 -2.20 31.49
N GLU A 110 2.70 -2.65 30.31
CA GLU A 110 1.31 -2.56 29.83
C GLU A 110 0.63 -3.95 29.80
N GLY A 111 -0.47 -4.07 30.56
CA GLY A 111 -1.21 -5.32 30.78
C GLY A 111 -2.00 -5.86 29.59
N SER A 112 -2.05 -5.15 28.45
CA SER A 112 -2.81 -5.55 27.25
C SER A 112 -1.98 -5.45 25.97
N ILE A 113 -1.93 -6.54 25.19
CA ILE A 113 -1.27 -6.62 23.87
C ILE A 113 -1.85 -5.62 22.86
N ARG A 114 -3.14 -5.34 22.96
CA ARG A 114 -3.83 -4.44 22.03
C ARG A 114 -3.44 -2.98 22.24
N GLU A 115 -3.21 -2.59 23.49
CA GLU A 115 -2.91 -1.21 23.87
C GLU A 115 -1.48 -0.82 23.49
N GLY A 116 -0.50 -1.69 23.80
CA GLY A 116 0.88 -1.51 23.36
C GLY A 116 1.03 -1.54 21.82
N PHE A 117 0.21 -2.34 21.12
CA PHE A 117 0.18 -2.32 19.65
C PHE A 117 -0.35 -1.00 19.10
N LYS A 118 -1.48 -0.50 19.62
CA LYS A 118 -2.05 0.78 19.20
C LYS A 118 -1.04 1.92 19.38
N ARG A 119 -0.33 1.92 20.51
CA ARG A 119 0.70 2.90 20.83
C ARG A 119 1.93 2.81 19.92
N TYR A 120 2.45 1.60 19.68
CA TYR A 120 3.53 1.37 18.70
C TYR A 120 3.17 1.90 17.31
N MET A 121 1.94 1.62 16.86
CA MET A 121 1.48 2.09 15.57
C MET A 121 1.47 3.61 15.49
N HIS A 122 0.98 4.32 16.51
CA HIS A 122 0.91 5.78 16.52
C HIS A 122 2.26 6.46 16.71
N GLU A 123 3.05 6.02 17.70
CA GLU A 123 4.25 6.75 18.13
C GLU A 123 5.45 6.48 17.22
N GLU A 124 5.61 5.27 16.71
CA GLU A 124 6.82 4.83 16.02
C GLU A 124 6.57 4.54 14.54
N PHE A 125 5.53 3.74 14.22
CA PHE A 125 5.33 3.24 12.87
C PHE A 125 4.75 4.29 11.93
N ILE A 126 3.61 4.90 12.27
CA ILE A 126 2.92 5.87 11.42
C ILE A 126 3.81 7.09 11.19
N LYS A 127 4.41 7.67 12.23
CA LYS A 127 5.28 8.85 12.09
C LYS A 127 6.45 8.62 11.13
N LYS A 128 7.05 7.42 11.14
CA LYS A 128 8.24 7.12 10.35
C LYS A 128 7.92 6.64 8.93
N TYR A 129 6.84 5.89 8.75
CA TYR A 129 6.56 5.18 7.51
C TYR A 129 5.38 5.73 6.70
N LYS A 130 4.53 6.59 7.27
CA LYS A 130 3.36 7.16 6.57
C LYS A 130 3.73 7.78 5.22
N ASN A 131 4.71 8.69 5.19
CA ASN A 131 5.10 9.37 3.96
C ASN A 131 5.61 8.39 2.89
N ASN A 132 6.40 7.40 3.31
CA ASN A 132 6.94 6.38 2.39
C ASN A 132 5.82 5.47 1.85
N ILE A 133 4.88 5.04 2.70
CA ILE A 133 3.75 4.20 2.29
C ILE A 133 2.86 4.95 1.30
N THR A 134 2.57 6.23 1.55
CA THR A 134 1.82 7.09 0.63
C THR A 134 2.54 7.28 -0.71
N ALA A 135 3.85 7.53 -0.70
CA ALA A 135 4.63 7.64 -1.92
C ALA A 135 4.64 6.35 -2.74
N ILE A 136 4.78 5.19 -2.07
CA ILE A 136 4.73 3.87 -2.73
C ILE A 136 3.34 3.60 -3.29
N ALA A 137 2.27 4.01 -2.61
CA ALA A 137 0.90 3.90 -3.13
C ALA A 137 0.70 4.72 -4.40
N PHE A 138 1.08 6.00 -4.40
CA PHE A 138 0.97 6.80 -5.62
C PHE A 138 1.83 6.30 -6.77
N MET A 139 3.04 5.80 -6.46
CA MET A 139 3.90 5.18 -7.47
C MET A 139 3.27 3.91 -8.04
N GLY A 140 2.66 3.07 -7.19
CA GLY A 140 1.92 1.88 -7.60
C GLY A 140 0.76 2.22 -8.53
N THR A 141 -0.06 3.22 -8.15
CA THR A 141 -1.19 3.65 -8.97
C THR A 141 -0.73 4.16 -10.33
N ALA A 142 0.33 4.97 -10.38
CA ALA A 142 0.91 5.45 -11.63
C ALA A 142 1.44 4.29 -12.49
N PHE A 143 2.10 3.30 -11.88
CA PHE A 143 2.58 2.09 -12.55
C PHE A 143 1.43 1.25 -13.12
N LEU A 144 0.34 1.08 -12.38
CA LEU A 144 -0.83 0.34 -12.83
C LEU A 144 -1.50 1.02 -14.03
N ILE A 145 -1.66 2.36 -14.00
CA ILE A 145 -2.18 3.13 -15.13
C ILE A 145 -1.28 2.94 -16.36
N ALA A 146 0.05 3.01 -16.19
CA ALA A 146 1.00 2.79 -17.27
C ALA A 146 0.89 1.37 -17.86
N MET A 147 0.77 0.33 -17.02
CA MET A 147 0.63 -1.06 -17.47
C MET A 147 -0.68 -1.30 -18.23
N ILE A 148 -1.79 -0.71 -17.79
CA ILE A 148 -3.06 -0.76 -18.51
C ILE A 148 -2.95 0.00 -19.84
N GLY A 149 -2.31 1.17 -19.84
CA GLY A 149 -2.07 1.98 -21.04
C GLY A 149 -1.24 1.24 -22.09
N LEU A 150 -0.12 0.63 -21.67
CA LEU A 150 0.75 -0.17 -22.56
C LEU A 150 0.01 -1.37 -23.16
N ARG A 151 -0.89 -2.01 -22.42
CA ARG A 151 -1.76 -3.06 -22.96
C ARG A 151 -2.72 -2.51 -24.01
N GLY A 152 -3.30 -1.32 -23.78
CA GLY A 152 -4.21 -0.66 -24.71
C GLY A 152 -3.59 -0.38 -26.09
N ILE A 153 -2.27 -0.15 -26.14
CA ILE A 153 -1.50 0.08 -27.36
C ILE A 153 -1.16 -1.26 -28.09
N LYS A 154 -1.66 -2.41 -27.60
CA LYS A 154 -1.42 -3.76 -28.15
C LYS A 154 0.05 -4.19 -28.22
N PHE A 155 0.94 -3.54 -27.45
CA PHE A 155 2.33 -3.97 -27.34
C PHE A 155 2.48 -5.35 -26.66
N PHE A 156 1.49 -5.74 -25.84
CA PHE A 156 1.44 -7.04 -25.18
C PHE A 156 0.50 -8.02 -25.89
N VAL A 157 0.94 -9.27 -26.00
CA VAL A 157 0.16 -10.39 -26.55
C VAL A 157 -1.10 -10.62 -25.69
N ALA A 158 -2.28 -10.58 -26.31
CA ALA A 158 -3.57 -10.59 -25.61
C ALA A 158 -3.83 -11.84 -24.73
N HIS A 159 -3.07 -12.92 -24.95
CA HIS A 159 -3.31 -14.25 -24.40
C HIS A 159 -2.58 -14.49 -23.06
N GLN A 160 -1.70 -13.57 -22.65
CA GLN A 160 -0.91 -13.65 -21.41
C GLN A 160 -1.18 -12.43 -20.51
N PRO A 161 -2.23 -12.45 -19.69
CA PRO A 161 -2.59 -11.34 -18.81
C PRO A 161 -1.75 -11.29 -17.52
N ASP A 162 -0.77 -12.19 -17.36
CA ASP A 162 -0.02 -12.42 -16.12
C ASP A 162 0.55 -11.13 -15.51
N TRP A 163 1.19 -10.28 -16.33
CA TRP A 163 1.78 -9.02 -15.86
C TRP A 163 0.76 -8.05 -15.28
N ILE A 164 -0.43 -7.99 -15.85
CA ILE A 164 -1.50 -7.12 -15.39
C ILE A 164 -2.07 -7.67 -14.09
N MET A 165 -2.23 -8.99 -13.99
CA MET A 165 -2.67 -9.64 -12.75
C MET A 165 -1.68 -9.36 -11.61
N TYR A 166 -0.38 -9.45 -11.85
CA TYR A 166 0.64 -9.12 -10.84
C TYR A 166 0.57 -7.66 -10.42
N ALA A 167 0.47 -6.74 -11.39
CA ALA A 167 0.34 -5.32 -11.10
C ALA A 167 -0.90 -5.01 -10.23
N ILE A 168 -2.04 -5.64 -10.52
CA ILE A 168 -3.26 -5.49 -9.71
C ILE A 168 -3.07 -6.02 -8.29
N VAL A 169 -2.48 -7.21 -8.12
CA VAL A 169 -2.28 -7.80 -6.79
C VAL A 169 -1.34 -6.94 -5.94
N VAL A 170 -0.24 -6.46 -6.53
CA VAL A 170 0.70 -5.55 -5.86
C VAL A 170 -0.01 -4.25 -5.50
N GLU A 171 -0.76 -3.66 -6.43
CA GLU A 171 -1.49 -2.42 -6.19
C GLU A 171 -2.48 -2.55 -5.03
N VAL A 172 -3.31 -3.59 -5.05
CA VAL A 172 -4.27 -3.84 -3.96
C VAL A 172 -3.55 -3.98 -2.63
N THR A 173 -2.39 -4.65 -2.60
CA THR A 173 -1.60 -4.78 -1.37
C THR A 173 -1.12 -3.42 -0.87
N VAL A 174 -0.60 -2.57 -1.75
CA VAL A 174 -0.10 -1.23 -1.36
C VAL A 174 -1.24 -0.30 -0.96
N LEU A 175 -2.37 -0.31 -1.67
CA LEU A 175 -3.56 0.46 -1.30
C LEU A 175 -4.14 0.01 0.04
N LEU A 176 -4.11 -1.28 0.34
CA LEU A 176 -4.47 -1.79 1.67
C LEU A 176 -3.48 -1.29 2.74
N LEU A 177 -2.16 -1.30 2.47
CA LEU A 177 -1.18 -0.75 3.40
C LEU A 177 -1.44 0.74 3.69
N LEU A 178 -1.72 1.54 2.65
CA LEU A 178 -2.09 2.94 2.83
C LEU A 178 -3.38 3.07 3.63
N GLY A 179 -4.43 2.32 3.26
CA GLY A 179 -5.73 2.34 3.93
C GLY A 179 -5.63 1.96 5.41
N PHE A 180 -4.87 0.93 5.75
CA PHE A 180 -4.63 0.56 7.15
C PHE A 180 -3.78 1.61 7.88
N THR A 181 -2.76 2.19 7.24
CA THR A 181 -1.96 3.26 7.85
C THR A 181 -2.83 4.45 8.20
N THR A 182 -3.70 4.89 7.28
CA THR A 182 -4.65 5.99 7.51
C THR A 182 -5.72 5.61 8.53
N TRP A 183 -6.21 4.37 8.52
CA TRP A 183 -7.19 3.89 9.52
C TRP A 183 -6.64 3.97 10.94
N TYR A 184 -5.38 3.56 11.13
CA TYR A 184 -4.71 3.63 12.43
C TYR A 184 -4.21 5.02 12.79
N GLU A 185 -4.33 6.02 11.91
CA GLU A 185 -3.83 7.37 12.17
C GLU A 185 -4.73 8.20 13.10
N SER A 186 -6.01 7.83 13.31
CA SER A 186 -7.02 8.44 14.22
C SER A 186 -6.83 9.92 14.64
N GLU A 187 -7.82 10.74 14.28
CA GLU A 187 -8.11 12.19 14.51
C GLU A 187 -7.45 13.00 15.64
N GLU A 188 -6.82 12.41 16.66
CA GLU A 188 -6.18 13.13 17.78
C GLU A 188 -4.82 13.76 17.42
N THR A 189 -4.24 13.40 16.28
CA THR A 189 -3.13 14.15 15.68
C THR A 189 -3.66 14.80 14.42
N GLY A 190 -4.12 16.04 14.55
CA GLY A 190 -4.57 16.86 13.41
C GLY A 190 -3.57 16.80 12.26
N PRO A 191 -4.05 16.81 11.01
CA PRO A 191 -3.21 16.52 9.85
C PRO A 191 -2.24 17.67 9.55
N ASP A 192 -0.97 17.49 9.91
CA ASP A 192 0.15 18.09 9.19
C ASP A 192 0.32 17.34 7.84
N LEU A 193 -0.69 17.45 6.98
CA LEU A 193 -0.64 17.00 5.59
C LEU A 193 -0.06 18.14 4.73
N GLU A 194 1.20 18.48 4.94
CA GLU A 194 1.98 19.42 4.11
C GLU A 194 2.37 18.84 2.73
N GLY A 195 1.85 17.67 2.35
CA GLY A 195 2.37 16.88 1.22
C GLY A 195 1.58 16.94 -0.11
N PHE A 196 0.44 17.62 -0.19
CA PHE A 196 -0.34 17.71 -1.44
C PHE A 196 -0.12 19.04 -2.16
N PRO A 197 0.63 19.09 -3.28
CA PRO A 197 0.69 20.28 -4.10
C PRO A 197 -0.65 20.40 -4.85
N GLY A 198 -1.56 21.23 -4.35
CA GLY A 198 -2.79 21.58 -5.06
C GLY A 198 -4.06 21.73 -4.23
N VAL A 199 -4.04 21.45 -2.92
CA VAL A 199 -5.20 21.69 -2.04
C VAL A 199 -4.91 22.88 -1.14
N ASN A 200 -4.94 24.09 -1.70
CA ASN A 200 -5.13 25.31 -0.91
C ASN A 200 -6.61 25.38 -0.50
N ARG A 201 -7.01 24.65 0.54
CA ARG A 201 -8.31 24.85 1.17
C ARG A 201 -8.11 25.18 2.63
N GLY A 202 -8.42 26.45 2.92
CA GLY A 202 -8.93 26.89 4.20
C GLY A 202 -7.95 26.68 5.34
N LYS A 203 -7.13 27.69 5.59
CA LYS A 203 -6.77 28.04 6.95
C LYS A 203 -8.09 28.14 7.71
N GLU A 204 -8.48 27.07 8.42
CA GLU A 204 -9.58 27.12 9.38
C GLU A 204 -9.12 28.05 10.49
N LEU A 205 -9.22 29.35 10.22
CA LEU A 205 -9.15 30.40 11.21
C LEU A 205 -10.17 29.97 12.27
N SER A 206 -9.73 29.88 13.51
CA SER A 206 -10.64 29.59 14.61
C SER A 206 -11.81 30.59 14.53
N LEU A 207 -13.02 30.20 14.92
CA LEU A 207 -14.18 31.10 14.89
C LEU A 207 -13.85 32.47 15.53
N ALA A 208 -13.00 32.51 16.54
CA ALA A 208 -12.49 33.72 17.16
C ALA A 208 -11.64 34.60 16.22
N GLU A 209 -10.77 34.02 15.40
CA GLU A 209 -9.96 34.75 14.42
C GLU A 209 -10.78 35.22 13.21
N VAL A 210 -11.77 34.43 12.78
CA VAL A 210 -12.73 34.85 11.75
C VAL A 210 -13.58 36.01 12.26
N GLN A 211 -14.06 35.94 13.50
CA GLN A 211 -14.80 37.01 14.15
C GLN A 211 -13.95 38.28 14.23
N ALA A 212 -12.69 38.17 14.69
CA ALA A 212 -11.77 39.30 14.81
C ALA A 212 -11.49 39.98 13.46
N LYS A 213 -11.31 39.18 12.39
CA LYS A 213 -11.13 39.74 11.04
C LYS A 213 -12.39 40.39 10.49
N LEU A 214 -13.56 39.82 10.78
CA LEU A 214 -14.84 40.40 10.36
C LEU A 214 -15.09 41.73 11.05
N ASP A 215 -14.78 41.83 12.34
CA ASP A 215 -14.89 43.05 13.12
C ASP A 215 -13.91 44.13 12.64
N GLN A 216 -12.68 43.74 12.29
CA GLN A 216 -11.70 44.64 11.70
C GLN A 216 -12.17 45.19 10.35
N LEU A 217 -12.64 44.33 9.45
CA LEU A 217 -13.16 44.76 8.14
C LEU A 217 -14.39 45.65 8.26
N LYS A 218 -15.25 45.41 9.26
CA LYS A 218 -16.41 46.25 9.53
C LYS A 218 -15.99 47.66 9.98
N GLN A 219 -14.97 47.78 10.82
CA GLN A 219 -14.43 49.08 11.24
C GLN A 219 -13.81 49.84 10.06
N GLU A 220 -12.99 49.17 9.24
CA GLU A 220 -12.39 49.79 8.06
C GLU A 220 -13.46 50.30 7.07
N LEU A 221 -14.55 49.55 6.89
CA LEU A 221 -15.66 49.97 6.02
C LEU A 221 -16.44 51.16 6.61
N GLU A 222 -16.68 51.17 7.92
CA GLU A 222 -17.34 52.29 8.59
C GLU A 222 -16.48 53.57 8.52
N GLU A 223 -15.17 53.46 8.70
CA GLU A 223 -14.23 54.57 8.55
C GLU A 223 -14.19 55.10 7.11
N ALA A 224 -14.08 54.21 6.12
CA ALA A 224 -14.13 54.60 4.71
C ALA A 224 -15.45 55.29 4.36
N SER A 225 -16.58 54.77 4.85
CA SER A 225 -17.91 55.37 4.61
C SER A 225 -18.08 56.74 5.27
N ARG A 226 -17.43 56.97 6.42
CA ARG A 226 -17.44 58.27 7.11
C ARG A 226 -16.62 59.29 6.35
N LEU A 227 -15.42 58.92 5.91
CA LEU A 227 -14.57 59.78 5.09
C LEU A 227 -15.26 60.14 3.77
N GLU A 228 -15.98 59.20 3.15
CA GLU A 228 -16.75 59.46 1.93
C GLU A 228 -17.91 60.44 2.17
N ARG A 229 -18.62 60.33 3.31
CA ARG A 229 -19.68 61.29 3.68
C ARG A 229 -19.14 62.68 4.01
N GLU A 230 -17.97 62.76 4.65
CA GLU A 230 -17.30 64.03 4.93
C GLU A 230 -16.77 64.71 3.65
N ALA A 231 -16.38 63.94 2.64
CA ALA A 231 -15.96 64.48 1.34
C ALA A 231 -17.14 64.95 0.46
N MET A 232 -18.37 64.56 0.77
CA MET A 232 -19.59 64.96 0.04
C MET A 232 -20.32 66.19 0.63
N HIS A 233 -19.83 66.73 1.75
CA HIS A 233 -20.33 67.96 2.39
C HIS A 233 -19.36 69.13 2.21
#